data_AF-A0A7V4ZF54-F1
#
_entry.id   AF-A0A7V4ZF54-F1
#
_cell.length_a   1.000
_cell.length_b   1.000
_cell.length_c   1.000
_cell.angle_alpha   90.00
_cell.angle_beta   90.00
_cell.angle_gamma   90.00
#
_symmetry.space_group_name_H-M   'P 1'
#
loop_
_entity.id
_entity.type
_entity.pdbx_description
1 polymer ?
#
loop_
_entity_poly.entity_id
_entity_poly.type
_entity_poly.pdbx_seq_one_letter_code
_entity_poly.pdbx_strand_id
1 'polypeptide(L)'
;MSVYHLLFGQNSHTDVILALVGLKECDIERFRDCWLDDEGVHVYTRTGGLNRAQYPNTLLTTNPWYVSDKDAPPDNTYAVYHFRIPPEFADDLPSLQDPARYGLSARLIQWLQRTWDRPLTDADRRALTYQRQEALVHRLQRQGELSPAFNGHTVVPLSDLGMEEVLGSMEKAGGSFLPYWVMPYEIVVRQNVPRWPSQRATSPLEQEYVRVHLATTWRVDEDAWTRWRAKFGAWYPQAISAIAEHVRHVQTRAR
;
A
#
# COMPACT_ATOMS: atom_id res chain seq x y z
N MET A 1 4.42 1.31 -1.47
CA MET A 1 4.74 1.81 -2.84
C MET A 1 4.45 0.75 -3.93
N SER A 2 3.76 1.10 -5.01
CA SER A 2 3.53 0.16 -6.14
C SER A 2 4.70 0.17 -7.14
N VAL A 3 4.94 -0.92 -7.88
CA VAL A 3 5.94 -0.96 -8.97
C VAL A 3 5.68 0.13 -10.02
N TYR A 4 4.41 0.49 -10.23
CA TYR A 4 4.04 1.60 -11.10
C TYR A 4 4.66 2.92 -10.62
N HIS A 5 4.50 3.26 -9.34
CA HIS A 5 5.08 4.48 -8.76
C HIS A 5 6.61 4.51 -8.83
N LEU A 6 7.26 3.35 -8.71
CA LEU A 6 8.71 3.26 -8.87
C LEU A 6 9.16 3.60 -10.31
N LEU A 7 8.39 3.17 -11.31
CA LEU A 7 8.75 3.33 -12.73
C LEU A 7 8.33 4.68 -13.31
N PHE A 8 7.18 5.20 -12.92
CA PHE A 8 6.57 6.40 -13.52
C PHE A 8 6.56 7.60 -12.58
N GLY A 9 6.87 7.40 -11.30
CA GLY A 9 6.72 8.42 -10.28
C GLY A 9 5.26 8.64 -9.87
N GLN A 10 5.07 9.71 -9.12
CA GLN A 10 3.79 10.31 -8.77
C GLN A 10 4.01 11.82 -8.78
N ASN A 11 3.01 12.58 -9.19
CA ASN A 11 3.09 14.04 -9.17
C ASN A 11 3.41 14.55 -7.75
N SER A 12 4.49 15.30 -7.58
CA SER A 12 4.89 15.85 -6.27
C SER A 12 3.86 16.83 -5.68
N HIS A 13 2.92 17.31 -6.50
CA HIS A 13 1.85 18.23 -6.10
C HIS A 13 0.50 17.54 -5.89
N THR A 14 0.45 16.19 -5.80
CA THR A 14 -0.80 15.43 -5.63
C THR A 14 -1.70 16.02 -4.54
N ASP A 15 -1.18 16.30 -3.35
CA ASP A 15 -1.98 16.78 -2.22
C ASP A 15 -2.67 18.12 -2.50
N VAL A 16 -2.01 19.01 -3.25
CA VAL A 16 -2.56 20.32 -3.63
C VAL A 16 -3.60 20.14 -4.74
N ILE A 17 -3.28 19.36 -5.77
CA ILE A 17 -4.15 19.13 -6.93
C ILE A 17 -5.47 18.48 -6.49
N LEU A 18 -5.42 17.46 -5.64
CA LEU A 18 -6.63 16.79 -5.14
C LEU A 18 -7.44 17.72 -4.22
N ALA A 19 -6.78 18.54 -3.42
CA ALA A 19 -7.46 19.48 -2.52
C ALA A 19 -8.25 20.56 -3.28
N LEU A 20 -7.89 20.90 -4.53
CA LEU A 20 -8.69 21.81 -5.37
C LEU A 20 -10.13 21.33 -5.55
N VAL A 21 -10.34 20.02 -5.59
CA VAL A 21 -11.66 19.41 -5.77
C VAL A 21 -12.19 18.75 -4.50
N GLY A 22 -11.60 19.08 -3.34
CA GLY A 22 -12.06 18.61 -2.04
C GLY A 22 -11.69 17.17 -1.70
N LEU A 23 -10.67 16.60 -2.35
CA LEU A 23 -10.26 15.20 -2.18
C LEU A 23 -8.88 15.08 -1.53
N LYS A 24 -8.62 13.95 -0.86
CA LYS A 24 -7.28 13.47 -0.47
C LYS A 24 -6.98 12.17 -1.20
N GLU A 25 -5.72 11.75 -1.26
CA GLU A 25 -5.35 10.48 -1.92
C GLU A 25 -6.09 9.27 -1.32
N CYS A 26 -6.27 9.23 0.00
CA CYS A 26 -6.97 8.13 0.68
C CYS A 26 -8.47 8.03 0.34
N ASP A 27 -9.03 9.05 -0.29
CA ASP A 27 -10.42 9.08 -0.75
C ASP A 27 -10.60 8.35 -2.09
N ILE A 28 -9.49 7.95 -2.73
CA ILE A 28 -9.45 7.48 -4.11
C ILE A 28 -9.02 6.02 -4.15
N GLU A 29 -9.91 5.14 -4.61
CA GLU A 29 -9.62 3.73 -4.70
C GLU A 29 -8.59 3.47 -5.80
N ARG A 30 -7.51 2.76 -5.43
CA ARG A 30 -6.41 2.39 -6.34
C ARG A 30 -5.85 3.59 -7.11
N PHE A 31 -5.70 4.72 -6.42
CA PHE A 31 -5.02 5.91 -6.91
C PHE A 31 -3.66 5.57 -7.54
N ARG A 32 -3.32 6.27 -8.63
CA ARG A 32 -2.02 6.15 -9.31
C ARG A 32 -1.35 7.50 -9.41
N ASP A 33 -2.04 8.47 -10.00
CA ASP A 33 -1.50 9.82 -10.18
C ASP A 33 -2.62 10.85 -10.38
N CYS A 34 -2.25 12.13 -10.36
CA CYS A 34 -3.13 13.21 -10.80
C CYS A 34 -2.35 14.35 -11.45
N TRP A 35 -3.03 15.12 -12.29
CA TRP A 35 -2.48 16.34 -12.88
C TRP A 35 -3.56 17.42 -13.02
N LEU A 36 -3.08 18.62 -13.30
CA LEU A 36 -3.88 19.81 -13.54
C LEU A 36 -3.56 20.33 -14.93
N ASP A 37 -4.57 20.62 -15.74
CA ASP A 37 -4.45 21.33 -17.01
C ASP A 37 -5.56 22.38 -17.17
N ASP A 38 -5.66 22.99 -18.36
CA ASP A 38 -6.64 24.03 -18.66
C ASP A 38 -8.09 23.53 -18.60
N GLU A 39 -8.32 22.21 -18.73
CA GLU A 39 -9.66 21.62 -18.66
C GLU A 39 -10.05 21.27 -17.22
N GLY A 40 -9.09 21.08 -16.32
CA GLY A 40 -9.36 20.81 -14.91
C GLY A 40 -8.38 19.88 -14.23
N VAL A 41 -8.88 19.22 -13.18
CA VAL A 41 -8.14 18.20 -12.44
C VAL A 41 -8.45 16.84 -13.06
N HIS A 42 -7.39 16.06 -13.28
CA HIS A 42 -7.50 14.68 -13.77
C HIS A 42 -6.92 13.73 -12.74
N VAL A 43 -7.67 12.68 -12.42
CA VAL A 43 -7.27 11.65 -11.46
C VAL A 43 -7.15 10.33 -12.21
N TYR A 44 -5.95 9.77 -12.21
CA TYR A 44 -5.64 8.48 -12.81
C TYR A 44 -5.68 7.38 -11.75
N THR A 45 -6.49 6.35 -12.02
CA THR A 45 -6.70 5.22 -11.11
C THR A 45 -6.55 3.90 -11.85
N ARG A 46 -6.34 2.81 -11.10
CA ARG A 46 -6.45 1.44 -11.63
C ARG A 46 -7.84 0.86 -11.37
N THR A 47 -8.89 1.58 -11.73
CA THR A 47 -10.29 1.16 -11.54
C THR A 47 -11.08 1.08 -12.84
N GLY A 48 -10.41 1.05 -13.99
CA GLY A 48 -11.07 0.92 -15.30
C GLY A 48 -11.54 -0.50 -15.62
N GLY A 49 -12.37 -0.63 -16.67
CA GLY A 49 -12.78 -1.90 -17.25
C GLY A 49 -13.47 -2.80 -16.22
N LEU A 50 -13.02 -4.06 -16.13
CA LEU A 50 -13.58 -5.03 -15.18
C LEU A 50 -13.36 -4.67 -13.70
N ASN A 51 -12.45 -3.73 -13.39
CA ASN A 51 -12.22 -3.30 -12.01
C ASN A 51 -13.32 -2.37 -11.49
N ARG A 52 -14.12 -1.72 -12.36
CA ARG A 52 -15.15 -0.74 -11.96
C ARG A 52 -16.18 -1.31 -11.00
N ALA A 53 -16.58 -2.57 -11.20
CA ALA A 53 -17.56 -3.23 -10.34
C ALA A 53 -17.02 -3.49 -8.92
N GLN A 54 -15.72 -3.73 -8.79
CA GLN A 54 -15.07 -3.98 -7.49
C GLN A 54 -14.66 -2.69 -6.78
N TYR A 55 -14.35 -1.65 -7.56
CA TYR A 55 -13.86 -0.34 -7.08
C TYR A 55 -14.68 0.77 -7.76
N PRO A 56 -15.91 1.01 -7.29
CA PRO A 56 -16.83 1.93 -7.97
C PRO A 56 -16.39 3.40 -7.88
N ASN A 57 -15.46 3.75 -6.98
CA ASN A 57 -15.01 5.13 -6.76
C ASN A 57 -16.19 6.10 -6.59
N THR A 58 -17.21 5.69 -5.81
CA THR A 58 -18.47 6.45 -5.65
C THR A 58 -18.23 7.86 -5.14
N LEU A 59 -17.24 8.07 -4.28
CA LEU A 59 -16.90 9.41 -3.80
C LEU A 59 -16.45 10.33 -4.94
N LEU A 60 -15.70 9.80 -5.93
CA LEU A 60 -15.29 10.57 -7.10
C LEU A 60 -16.50 10.97 -7.95
N THR A 61 -17.37 10.03 -8.28
CA THR A 61 -18.49 10.27 -9.21
C THR A 61 -19.64 11.06 -8.59
N THR A 62 -19.71 11.11 -7.26
CA THR A 62 -20.67 11.97 -6.52
C THR A 62 -20.10 13.34 -6.16
N ASN A 63 -18.82 13.61 -6.45
CA ASN A 63 -18.19 14.89 -6.15
C ASN A 63 -18.87 16.02 -6.96
N PRO A 64 -19.16 17.20 -6.36
CA PRO A 64 -19.83 18.32 -7.05
C PRO A 64 -19.04 18.91 -8.23
N TRP A 65 -17.75 18.60 -8.30
CA TRP A 65 -16.84 19.03 -9.36
C TRP A 65 -16.60 17.96 -10.41
N TYR A 66 -17.15 16.76 -10.24
CA TYR A 66 -17.03 15.68 -11.21
C TYR A 66 -17.70 16.05 -12.54
N VAL A 67 -17.00 15.81 -13.65
CA VAL A 67 -17.48 16.08 -15.01
C VAL A 67 -17.74 14.78 -15.76
N SER A 68 -16.72 13.94 -15.87
CA SER A 68 -16.79 12.68 -16.61
C SER A 68 -15.63 11.76 -16.22
N ASP A 69 -15.69 10.51 -16.66
CA ASP A 69 -14.59 9.57 -16.52
C ASP A 69 -14.52 8.65 -17.75
N LYS A 70 -13.32 8.14 -18.06
CA LYS A 70 -13.10 7.23 -19.18
C LYS A 70 -12.03 6.20 -18.86
N ASP A 71 -12.19 4.99 -19.39
CA ASP A 71 -11.12 4.00 -19.37
C ASP A 71 -9.94 4.50 -20.23
N ALA A 72 -8.72 4.29 -19.76
CA ALA A 72 -7.52 4.78 -20.43
C ALA A 72 -7.03 3.79 -21.50
N PRO A 73 -7.02 4.13 -22.79
CA PRO A 73 -6.37 3.30 -23.80
C PRO A 73 -4.83 3.39 -23.68
N PRO A 74 -4.07 2.32 -23.94
CA PRO A 74 -4.51 1.00 -24.39
C PRO A 74 -4.89 0.02 -23.27
N ASP A 75 -4.59 0.34 -22.00
CA ASP A 75 -4.87 -0.53 -20.85
C ASP A 75 -6.14 -0.10 -20.12
N ASN A 76 -7.26 -0.70 -20.54
CA ASN A 76 -8.59 -0.42 -19.97
C ASN A 76 -8.72 -0.82 -18.49
N THR A 77 -7.70 -1.41 -17.85
CA THR A 77 -7.71 -1.62 -16.39
C THR A 77 -7.52 -0.32 -15.61
N TYR A 78 -7.16 0.77 -16.29
CA TYR A 78 -7.05 2.10 -15.73
C TYR A 78 -8.18 3.03 -16.20
N ALA A 79 -8.47 4.04 -15.39
CA ALA A 79 -9.45 5.07 -15.70
C ALA A 79 -8.90 6.47 -15.36
N VAL A 80 -9.36 7.48 -16.09
CA VAL A 80 -9.13 8.89 -15.80
C VAL A 80 -10.47 9.52 -15.44
N TYR A 81 -10.55 10.10 -14.24
CA TYR A 81 -11.69 10.89 -13.78
C TYR A 81 -11.36 12.37 -13.94
N HIS A 82 -12.25 13.12 -14.57
CA HIS A 82 -12.12 14.54 -14.86
C HIS A 82 -13.02 15.37 -13.96
N PHE A 83 -12.44 16.43 -13.39
CA PHE A 83 -13.12 17.36 -12.51
C PHE A 83 -12.88 18.78 -12.98
N ARG A 84 -13.93 19.61 -12.97
CA ARG A 84 -13.80 21.04 -13.18
C ARG A 84 -13.21 21.70 -11.94
N ILE A 85 -12.42 22.75 -12.14
CA ILE A 85 -11.97 23.59 -11.02
C ILE A 85 -13.17 24.45 -10.56
N PRO A 86 -13.34 24.68 -9.24
CA PRO A 86 -14.35 25.63 -8.77
C PRO A 86 -14.15 26.99 -9.46
N PRO A 87 -15.18 27.56 -10.14
CA PRO A 87 -15.03 28.73 -11.00
C PRO A 87 -14.40 29.94 -10.31
N GLU A 88 -14.59 30.07 -8.99
CA GLU A 88 -13.99 31.12 -8.19
C GLU A 88 -12.46 31.10 -8.22
N PHE A 89 -11.81 29.96 -8.49
CA PHE A 89 -10.34 29.80 -8.51
C PHE A 89 -9.75 29.72 -9.92
N ALA A 90 -10.51 30.01 -10.97
CA ALA A 90 -10.00 29.99 -12.34
C ALA A 90 -8.79 30.93 -12.51
N ASP A 91 -8.86 32.13 -11.91
CA ASP A 91 -7.78 33.13 -11.95
C ASP A 91 -6.57 32.75 -11.09
N ASP A 92 -6.73 31.80 -10.16
CA ASP A 92 -5.67 31.33 -9.26
C ASP A 92 -4.84 30.17 -9.88
N LEU A 93 -5.22 29.65 -11.05
CA LEU A 93 -4.51 28.53 -11.70
C LEU A 93 -3.05 28.84 -12.08
N PRO A 94 -2.72 30.03 -12.65
CA PRO A 94 -1.32 30.37 -12.93
C PRO A 94 -0.45 30.35 -11.66
N SER A 95 -1.03 30.70 -10.51
CA SER A 95 -0.36 30.70 -9.21
C SER A 95 -0.03 29.32 -8.68
N LEU A 96 -0.74 28.28 -9.11
CA LEU A 96 -0.41 26.89 -8.75
C LEU A 96 0.76 26.35 -9.57
N GLN A 97 0.92 26.82 -10.80
CA GLN A 97 2.04 26.44 -11.69
C GLN A 97 3.33 27.18 -11.33
N ASP A 98 3.24 28.47 -11.00
CA ASP A 98 4.39 29.28 -10.59
C ASP A 98 4.05 30.16 -9.36
N PRO A 99 4.02 29.56 -8.15
CA PRO A 99 3.70 30.29 -6.92
C PRO A 99 4.70 31.41 -6.60
N ALA A 100 5.96 31.28 -7.07
CA ALA A 100 6.99 32.27 -6.81
C ALA A 100 6.73 33.57 -7.59
N ARG A 101 6.19 33.45 -8.82
CA ARG A 101 5.89 34.60 -9.67
C ARG A 101 4.55 35.26 -9.34
N TYR A 102 3.49 34.47 -9.16
CA TYR A 102 2.13 35.00 -9.03
C TYR A 102 1.65 35.09 -7.58
N GLY A 103 2.29 34.37 -6.64
CA GLY A 103 1.82 34.24 -5.26
C GLY A 103 0.53 33.43 -5.16
N LEU A 104 0.25 32.86 -3.98
CA LEU A 104 -1.01 32.17 -3.72
C LEU A 104 -2.00 33.11 -3.05
N SER A 105 -3.23 33.21 -3.58
CA SER A 105 -4.25 34.02 -2.91
C SER A 105 -4.64 33.40 -1.56
N ALA A 106 -4.93 34.26 -0.58
CA ALA A 106 -5.38 33.81 0.74
C ALA A 106 -6.66 32.96 0.65
N ARG A 107 -7.53 33.25 -0.31
CA ARG A 107 -8.76 32.51 -0.55
C ARG A 107 -8.49 31.08 -1.03
N LEU A 108 -7.55 30.90 -1.97
CA LEU A 108 -7.13 29.57 -2.41
C LEU A 108 -6.48 28.79 -1.25
N ILE A 109 -5.61 29.41 -0.46
CA ILE A 109 -5.00 28.75 0.71
C ILE A 109 -6.08 28.26 1.69
N GLN A 110 -7.05 29.13 2.02
CA GLN A 110 -8.17 28.76 2.89
C GLN A 110 -9.01 27.62 2.31
N TRP A 111 -9.17 27.56 0.98
CA TRP A 111 -9.86 26.46 0.31
C TRP A 111 -9.12 25.14 0.49
N LEU A 112 -7.82 25.09 0.18
CA LEU A 112 -6.99 23.89 0.34
C LEU A 112 -6.96 23.41 1.80
N GLN A 113 -6.86 24.35 2.75
CA GLN A 113 -6.90 24.05 4.18
C GLN A 113 -8.20 23.36 4.61
N ARG A 114 -9.36 23.71 4.04
CA ARG A 114 -10.62 23.01 4.37
C ARG A 114 -10.56 21.53 4.07
N THR A 115 -9.88 21.13 3.00
CA THR A 115 -9.71 19.72 2.65
C THR A 115 -8.71 19.04 3.56
N TRP A 116 -7.59 19.68 3.87
CA TRP A 116 -6.56 19.09 4.72
C TRP A 116 -7.00 18.97 6.19
N ASP A 117 -7.64 20.01 6.71
CA ASP A 117 -8.10 20.11 8.10
C ASP A 117 -9.49 19.53 8.33
N ARG A 118 -10.09 18.90 7.31
CA ARG A 118 -11.39 18.22 7.48
C ARG A 118 -11.31 17.17 8.58
N PRO A 119 -12.41 16.93 9.33
CA PRO A 119 -12.46 15.84 10.30
C PRO A 119 -12.03 14.51 9.67
N LEU A 120 -11.18 13.77 10.39
CA LEU A 120 -10.64 12.49 9.91
C LEU A 120 -11.78 11.49 9.68
N THR A 121 -11.91 11.02 8.44
CA THR A 121 -12.75 9.88 8.08
C THR A 121 -12.04 8.58 8.44
N ASP A 122 -12.74 7.45 8.29
CA ASP A 122 -12.14 6.14 8.48
C ASP A 122 -11.04 5.86 7.45
N ALA A 123 -11.18 6.39 6.22
CA ALA A 123 -10.15 6.31 5.19
C ALA A 123 -8.87 7.06 5.62
N ASP A 124 -9.00 8.27 6.17
CA ASP A 124 -7.86 9.02 6.71
C ASP A 124 -7.16 8.23 7.85
N ARG A 125 -7.94 7.72 8.81
CA ARG A 125 -7.39 6.95 9.95
C ARG A 125 -6.68 5.69 9.48
N ARG A 126 -7.25 4.99 8.50
CA ARG A 126 -6.66 3.81 7.89
C ARG A 126 -5.35 4.16 7.15
N ALA A 127 -5.33 5.24 6.37
CA ALA A 127 -4.12 5.69 5.68
C ALA A 127 -3.00 6.08 6.64
N LEU A 128 -3.32 6.83 7.71
CA LEU A 128 -2.36 7.19 8.76
C LEU A 128 -1.82 5.95 9.49
N THR A 129 -2.68 4.96 9.75
CA THR A 129 -2.27 3.69 10.36
C THR A 129 -1.33 2.92 9.44
N TYR A 130 -1.67 2.84 8.15
CA TYR A 130 -0.84 2.22 7.13
C TYR A 130 0.54 2.86 7.06
N GLN A 131 0.63 4.19 6.93
CA GLN A 131 1.89 4.92 6.85
C GLN A 131 2.76 4.72 8.09
N ARG A 132 2.16 4.73 9.29
CA ARG A 132 2.88 4.45 10.55
C ARG A 132 3.44 3.02 10.58
N GLN A 133 2.65 2.04 10.14
CA GLN A 133 3.08 0.64 10.08
C GLN A 133 4.17 0.42 9.00
N GLU A 134 4.06 1.07 7.84
CA GLU A 134 5.08 1.01 6.79
C GLU A 134 6.40 1.64 7.27
N ALA A 135 6.35 2.80 7.93
CA ALA A 135 7.50 3.45 8.55
C ALA A 135 8.15 2.56 9.64
N LEU A 136 7.32 1.87 10.44
CA LEU A 136 7.79 0.89 11.43
C LEU A 136 8.55 -0.25 10.76
N VAL A 137 7.99 -0.84 9.70
CA VAL A 137 8.65 -1.93 8.96
C VAL A 137 10.00 -1.47 8.41
N HIS A 138 10.06 -0.31 7.76
CA HIS A 138 11.32 0.22 7.24
C HIS A 138 12.36 0.48 8.33
N ARG A 139 11.92 0.96 9.51
CA ARG A 139 12.82 1.12 10.66
C ARG A 139 13.37 -0.23 11.13
N LEU A 140 12.50 -1.20 11.39
CA LEU A 140 12.89 -2.54 11.86
C LEU A 140 13.79 -3.29 10.86
N GLN A 141 13.54 -3.13 9.56
CA GLN A 141 14.39 -3.68 8.50
C GLN A 141 15.82 -3.12 8.58
N ARG A 142 15.96 -1.79 8.72
CA ARG A 142 17.29 -1.16 8.87
C ARG A 142 18.01 -1.60 10.13
N GLN A 143 17.28 -2.02 11.16
CA GLN A 143 17.82 -2.52 12.42
C GLN A 143 18.12 -4.03 12.39
N GLY A 144 17.73 -4.75 11.33
CA GLY A 144 17.89 -6.20 11.24
C GLY A 144 16.89 -7.00 12.09
N GLU A 145 15.82 -6.36 12.57
CA GLU A 145 14.83 -6.96 13.46
C GLU A 145 13.65 -7.57 12.71
N LEU A 146 13.56 -7.34 11.39
CA LEU A 146 12.47 -7.76 10.54
C LEU A 146 12.96 -7.96 9.10
N SER A 147 12.51 -9.02 8.44
CA SER A 147 12.78 -9.28 7.03
C SER A 147 11.48 -9.31 6.21
N PRO A 148 11.41 -8.63 5.04
CA PRO A 148 10.34 -8.85 4.10
C PRO A 148 10.53 -10.20 3.39
N ALA A 149 9.46 -10.97 3.25
CA ALA A 149 9.45 -12.25 2.57
C ALA A 149 8.28 -12.31 1.57
N PHE A 150 8.25 -13.35 0.73
CA PHE A 150 7.15 -13.64 -0.20
C PHE A 150 6.79 -12.45 -1.11
N ASN A 151 7.75 -12.03 -1.94
CA ASN A 151 7.60 -10.89 -2.87
C ASN A 151 7.27 -9.56 -2.18
N GLY A 152 7.59 -9.44 -0.88
CA GLY A 152 7.37 -8.21 -0.11
C GLY A 152 5.94 -8.05 0.38
N HIS A 153 5.13 -9.12 0.46
CA HIS A 153 3.79 -9.06 1.05
C HIS A 153 3.71 -9.55 2.49
N THR A 154 4.75 -10.26 2.95
CA THR A 154 4.82 -10.79 4.32
C THR A 154 6.02 -10.20 5.03
N VAL A 155 5.86 -9.88 6.30
CA VAL A 155 6.98 -9.54 7.19
C VAL A 155 7.22 -10.67 8.17
N VAL A 156 8.49 -10.98 8.38
CA VAL A 156 8.96 -12.00 9.32
C VAL A 156 9.80 -11.31 10.38
N PRO A 157 9.29 -11.19 11.63
CA PRO A 157 10.10 -10.73 12.75
C PRO A 157 11.29 -11.67 12.97
N LEU A 158 12.49 -11.10 13.09
CA LEU A 158 13.74 -11.85 13.29
C LEU A 158 14.16 -11.89 14.77
N SER A 159 13.48 -11.13 15.62
CA SER A 159 13.72 -11.05 17.06
C SER A 159 12.42 -10.85 17.83
N ASP A 160 12.51 -10.94 19.16
CA ASP A 160 11.39 -10.61 20.05
C ASP A 160 11.04 -9.13 19.99
N LEU A 161 12.04 -8.23 19.93
CA LEU A 161 11.80 -6.79 19.82
C LEU A 161 11.01 -6.44 18.56
N GLY A 162 11.42 -6.99 17.41
CA GLY A 162 10.70 -6.80 16.15
C GLY A 162 9.28 -7.34 16.22
N MET A 163 9.08 -8.47 16.89
CA MET A 163 7.75 -9.05 17.09
C MET A 163 6.88 -8.18 18.00
N GLU A 164 7.39 -7.74 19.14
CA GLU A 164 6.66 -6.88 20.10
C GLU A 164 6.24 -5.55 19.47
N GLU A 165 7.11 -4.92 18.67
CA GLU A 165 6.76 -3.67 18.02
C GLU A 165 5.69 -3.86 16.92
N VAL A 166 5.79 -4.93 16.11
CA VAL A 166 4.78 -5.27 15.10
C VAL A 166 3.44 -5.57 15.77
N LEU A 167 3.41 -6.46 16.75
CA LEU A 167 2.19 -6.82 17.48
C LEU A 167 1.61 -5.61 18.23
N GLY A 168 2.45 -4.79 18.86
CA GLY A 168 2.00 -3.57 19.52
C GLY A 168 1.39 -2.57 18.54
N SER A 169 1.90 -2.50 17.31
CA SER A 169 1.28 -1.69 16.26
C SER A 169 -0.01 -2.29 15.72
N MET A 170 -0.14 -3.62 15.69
CA MET A 170 -1.38 -4.32 15.33
C MET A 170 -2.45 -4.10 16.40
N GLU A 171 -2.10 -4.26 17.68
CA GLU A 171 -3.02 -4.12 18.81
C GLU A 171 -3.66 -2.72 18.84
N LYS A 172 -2.87 -1.67 18.60
CA LYS A 172 -3.36 -0.28 18.45
C LYS A 172 -4.30 -0.09 17.25
N ALA A 173 -4.23 -0.98 16.26
CA ALA A 173 -5.03 -0.99 15.05
C ALA A 173 -6.09 -2.12 15.07
N GLY A 174 -6.52 -2.55 16.27
CA GLY A 174 -7.56 -3.57 16.42
C GLY A 174 -7.17 -4.95 15.87
N GLY A 175 -5.88 -5.31 16.00
CA GLY A 175 -5.30 -6.55 15.48
C GLY A 175 -4.86 -6.50 14.02
N SER A 176 -5.06 -5.38 13.31
CA SER A 176 -4.72 -5.28 11.88
C SER A 176 -3.28 -4.81 11.63
N PHE A 177 -2.57 -5.50 10.73
CA PHE A 177 -1.36 -4.99 10.10
C PHE A 177 -1.66 -4.72 8.62
N LEU A 178 -1.82 -3.45 8.27
CA LEU A 178 -2.37 -3.06 6.97
C LEU A 178 -1.39 -3.26 5.79
N PRO A 179 -0.07 -2.97 5.93
CA PRO A 179 0.81 -3.04 4.78
C PRO A 179 1.27 -4.44 4.40
N TYR A 180 1.30 -5.38 5.37
CA TYR A 180 1.87 -6.71 5.18
C TYR A 180 1.12 -7.76 6.00
N TRP A 181 1.27 -9.03 5.61
CA TRP A 181 0.92 -10.16 6.47
C TRP A 181 2.01 -10.41 7.50
N VAL A 182 1.60 -10.80 8.71
CA VAL A 182 2.51 -11.25 9.78
C VAL A 182 2.23 -12.74 9.99
N MET A 183 3.11 -13.59 9.47
CA MET A 183 2.84 -15.03 9.39
C MET A 183 4.06 -15.85 9.83
N PRO A 184 3.86 -16.90 10.65
CA PRO A 184 4.92 -17.84 11.01
C PRO A 184 5.07 -18.90 9.91
N TYR A 185 5.55 -18.51 8.73
CA TYR A 185 5.75 -19.47 7.64
C TYR A 185 7.04 -20.28 7.82
N GLU A 186 6.99 -21.55 7.42
CA GLU A 186 8.16 -22.43 7.34
C GLU A 186 9.09 -21.96 6.21
N ILE A 187 10.35 -21.71 6.56
CA ILE A 187 11.43 -21.39 5.62
C ILE A 187 12.28 -22.63 5.42
N VAL A 188 12.37 -23.12 4.18
CA VAL A 188 13.18 -24.29 3.85
C VAL A 188 14.53 -23.84 3.33
N VAL A 189 15.59 -24.06 4.12
CA VAL A 189 16.97 -23.78 3.71
C VAL A 189 17.52 -24.99 2.96
N ARG A 190 17.83 -24.83 1.67
CA ARG A 190 18.50 -25.83 0.86
C ARG A 190 19.93 -25.41 0.59
N GLN A 191 20.85 -26.37 0.57
CA GLN A 191 22.26 -26.12 0.28
C GLN A 191 22.69 -26.84 -0.99
N ASN A 192 23.57 -26.18 -1.75
CA ASN A 192 24.15 -26.73 -2.99
C ASN A 192 23.09 -27.32 -3.93
N VAL A 193 22.05 -26.53 -4.22
CA VAL A 193 21.00 -26.92 -5.18
C VAL A 193 21.20 -26.22 -6.52
N PRO A 194 20.76 -26.83 -7.64
CA PRO A 194 20.80 -26.16 -8.94
C PRO A 194 20.03 -24.83 -8.88
N ARG A 195 20.62 -23.78 -9.45
CA ARG A 195 20.07 -22.43 -9.49
C ARG A 195 18.71 -22.41 -10.17
N TRP A 196 18.61 -23.12 -11.29
CA TRP A 196 17.40 -23.20 -12.08
C TRP A 196 16.82 -24.62 -12.03
N PRO A 197 15.51 -24.79 -11.83
CA PRO A 197 14.89 -26.12 -11.86
C PRO A 197 15.15 -26.89 -13.16
N SER A 198 15.27 -26.19 -14.29
CA SER A 198 15.56 -26.78 -15.61
C SER A 198 16.93 -27.46 -15.71
N GLN A 199 17.90 -27.04 -14.89
CA GLN A 199 19.25 -27.63 -14.87
C GLN A 199 19.30 -29.01 -14.20
N ARG A 200 18.22 -29.46 -13.55
CA ARG A 200 18.20 -30.79 -12.91
C ARG A 200 18.39 -31.94 -13.90
N ALA A 201 18.08 -31.72 -15.17
CA ALA A 201 18.24 -32.71 -16.24
C ALA A 201 19.60 -32.61 -16.96
N THR A 202 20.39 -31.56 -16.73
CA THR A 202 21.71 -31.40 -17.36
C THR A 202 22.79 -32.14 -16.57
N SER A 203 23.94 -32.38 -17.20
CA SER A 203 25.10 -32.99 -16.53
C SER A 203 25.49 -32.18 -15.28
N PRO A 204 25.87 -32.81 -14.15
CA PRO A 204 26.29 -32.09 -12.94
C PRO A 204 27.39 -31.05 -13.17
N LEU A 205 28.25 -31.25 -14.17
CA LEU A 205 29.32 -30.31 -14.55
C LEU A 205 28.80 -29.03 -15.23
N GLU A 206 27.58 -29.06 -15.77
CA GLU A 206 26.91 -27.93 -16.43
C GLU A 206 25.89 -27.25 -15.52
N GLN A 207 25.66 -27.79 -14.31
CA GLN A 207 24.72 -27.23 -13.36
C GLN A 207 25.35 -26.04 -12.65
N GLU A 208 24.67 -24.89 -12.70
CA GLU A 208 25.00 -23.78 -11.80
C GLU A 208 24.40 -24.06 -10.44
N TYR A 209 25.20 -24.09 -9.39
CA TYR A 209 24.71 -24.31 -8.03
C TYR A 209 24.56 -23.00 -7.26
N VAL A 210 23.49 -22.92 -6.46
CA VAL A 210 23.33 -21.92 -5.41
C VAL A 210 23.72 -22.57 -4.09
N ARG A 211 24.69 -21.97 -3.39
CA ARG A 211 25.22 -22.51 -2.13
C ARG A 211 24.17 -22.55 -1.03
N VAL A 212 23.31 -21.52 -0.95
CA VAL A 212 22.19 -21.43 -0.02
C VAL A 212 20.97 -20.90 -0.76
N HIS A 213 19.89 -21.69 -0.80
CA HIS A 213 18.62 -21.32 -1.39
C HIS A 213 17.53 -21.35 -0.32
N LEU A 214 16.88 -20.21 -0.08
CA LEU A 214 15.74 -20.09 0.82
C LEU A 214 14.47 -20.35 0.01
N ALA A 215 13.91 -21.55 0.14
CA ALA A 215 12.65 -21.91 -0.48
C ALA A 215 11.48 -21.48 0.43
N THR A 216 10.61 -20.66 -0.12
CA THR A 216 9.34 -20.27 0.53
C THR A 216 8.34 -21.41 0.45
N THR A 217 7.76 -21.78 1.59
CA THR A 217 6.60 -22.68 1.64
C THR A 217 5.39 -21.93 2.18
N TRP A 218 4.19 -22.30 1.74
CA TRP A 218 2.94 -21.79 2.31
C TRP A 218 2.51 -22.61 3.54
N ARG A 219 3.45 -23.26 4.22
CA ARG A 219 3.20 -24.05 5.43
C ARG A 219 3.47 -23.21 6.66
N VAL A 220 2.67 -23.42 7.69
CA VAL A 220 2.86 -22.77 8.98
C VAL A 220 3.94 -23.53 9.75
N ASP A 221 4.91 -22.80 10.29
CA ASP A 221 5.84 -23.29 11.31
C ASP A 221 5.09 -23.34 12.65
N GLU A 222 4.62 -24.54 13.01
CA GLU A 222 3.81 -24.77 14.20
C GLU A 222 4.57 -24.50 15.50
N ASP A 223 5.89 -24.70 15.51
CA ASP A 223 6.74 -24.46 16.67
C ASP A 223 6.90 -22.95 16.89
N ALA A 224 7.18 -22.20 15.82
CA ALA A 224 7.21 -20.75 15.86
C ALA A 224 5.84 -20.19 16.26
N TRP A 225 4.75 -20.68 15.68
CA TRP A 225 3.41 -20.22 15.98
C TRP A 225 3.01 -20.50 17.44
N THR A 226 3.33 -21.69 17.96
CA THR A 226 3.10 -22.05 19.36
C THR A 226 3.89 -21.16 20.31
N ARG A 227 5.17 -20.89 19.99
CA ARG A 227 5.99 -19.94 20.73
C ARG A 227 5.40 -18.53 20.72
N TRP A 228 4.95 -18.04 19.57
CA TRP A 228 4.34 -16.71 19.44
C TRP A 228 3.10 -16.56 20.31
N ARG A 229 2.18 -17.54 20.28
CA ARG A 229 0.98 -17.53 21.13
C ARG A 229 1.34 -17.54 22.62
N ALA A 230 2.23 -18.44 23.02
CA ALA A 230 2.62 -18.58 24.42
C ALA A 230 3.33 -17.31 24.94
N LYS A 231 4.21 -16.73 24.13
CA LYS A 231 5.03 -15.58 24.52
C LYS A 231 4.36 -14.23 24.31
N PHE A 232 3.38 -14.08 23.43
CA PHE A 232 2.84 -12.75 23.12
C PHE A 232 1.32 -12.67 23.27
N GLY A 233 0.61 -13.80 23.39
CA GLY A 233 -0.85 -13.87 23.41
C GLY A 233 -1.51 -13.10 24.56
N ALA A 234 -0.88 -13.07 25.73
CA ALA A 234 -1.42 -12.34 26.88
C ALA A 234 -1.31 -10.82 26.73
N TRP A 235 -0.28 -10.34 26.04
CA TRP A 235 0.02 -8.91 25.89
C TRP A 235 -0.58 -8.29 24.63
N TYR A 236 -0.76 -9.08 23.57
CA TYR A 236 -1.27 -8.64 22.27
C TYR A 236 -2.39 -9.56 21.77
N PRO A 237 -3.50 -9.67 22.52
CA PRO A 237 -4.55 -10.66 22.23
C PRO A 237 -5.25 -10.43 20.89
N GLN A 238 -5.50 -9.17 20.49
CA GLN A 238 -6.16 -8.88 19.21
C GLN A 238 -5.24 -9.20 18.03
N ALA A 239 -3.96 -8.80 18.13
CA ALA A 239 -2.97 -9.10 17.10
C ALA A 239 -2.77 -10.61 16.90
N ILE A 240 -2.60 -11.36 18.00
CA ILE A 240 -2.45 -12.82 17.96
C ILE A 240 -3.72 -13.50 17.44
N SER A 241 -4.91 -13.00 17.80
CA SER A 241 -6.17 -13.52 17.26
C SER A 241 -6.27 -13.34 15.74
N ALA A 242 -5.90 -12.17 15.22
CA ALA A 242 -5.89 -11.90 13.77
C ALA A 242 -4.91 -12.83 13.02
N ILE A 243 -3.70 -13.03 13.56
CA ILE A 243 -2.72 -13.98 13.00
C ILE A 243 -3.28 -15.41 13.05
N ALA A 244 -3.94 -15.80 14.15
CA ALA A 244 -4.53 -17.13 14.31
C ALA A 244 -5.60 -17.43 13.23
N GLU A 245 -6.40 -16.43 12.86
CA GLU A 245 -7.37 -16.57 11.78
C GLU A 245 -6.70 -16.84 10.43
N HIS A 246 -5.65 -16.09 10.10
CA HIS A 246 -4.87 -16.32 8.89
C HIS A 246 -4.16 -17.67 8.89
N VAL A 247 -3.60 -18.11 10.02
CA VAL A 247 -3.00 -19.44 10.20
C VAL A 247 -4.04 -20.53 9.91
N ARG A 248 -5.24 -20.43 10.49
CA ARG A 248 -6.33 -21.39 10.21
C ARG A 248 -6.68 -21.43 8.73
N HIS A 249 -6.80 -20.28 8.07
CA HIS A 249 -7.11 -20.20 6.63
C HIS A 249 -6.05 -20.85 5.74
N VAL A 250 -4.77 -20.70 6.08
CA VAL A 250 -3.67 -21.38 5.36
C VAL A 250 -3.73 -22.89 5.58
N GLN A 251 -3.93 -23.32 6.83
CA GLN A 251 -4.01 -24.74 7.17
C GLN A 251 -5.20 -25.47 6.51
N THR A 252 -6.34 -24.79 6.34
CA THR A 252 -7.52 -25.39 5.67
C THR A 252 -7.33 -25.51 4.17
N ARG A 253 -6.61 -24.57 3.52
CA ARG A 253 -6.31 -24.64 2.07
C ARG A 253 -5.26 -25.69 1.70
N ALA A 254 -4.46 -26.14 2.66
CA ALA A 254 -3.40 -27.12 2.44
C ALA A 254 -3.88 -28.58 2.50
N ARG A 255 -5.16 -28.82 2.85
CA ARG A 255 -5.80 -30.13 2.91
C ARG A 255 -6.61 -30.38 1.65
#